data_AF-A0A7X8MW48-F1
#
_entry.id   AF-A0A7X8MW48-F1
#
_cell.length_a   1.000
_cell.length_b   1.000
_cell.length_c   1.000
_cell.angle_alpha   90.00
_cell.angle_beta   90.00
_cell.angle_gamma   90.00
#
_symmetry.space_group_name_H-M   'P 1'
#
loop_
_entity.id
_entity.type
_entity.pdbx_description
1 polymer ?
#
loop_
_entity_poly.entity_id
_entity_poly.type
_entity_poly.pdbx_seq_one_letter_code
_entity_poly.pdbx_strand_id
1 'polypeptide(L)'
;MNHDGDGLVEWMAAHPRLDRATALALYWHSQPGYHQAFASEEEVPDVNRSGWRVIHRLQERLTSGDLADHGLVFDPTDDAAGHEWISEARNDADAAWQIPEEEVDADDWAAEHEWEDGMPSVVYEVLEEAFDDDEDDEDEEY
;
A
#
# COMPACT_ATOMS: atom_id res chain seq x y z
N MET A 1 17.96 -12.79 -2.92
CA MET A 1 18.41 -11.39 -2.93
C MET A 1 17.96 -10.84 -1.60
N ASN A 2 18.85 -10.23 -0.80
CA ASN A 2 18.41 -9.49 0.38
C ASN A 2 17.78 -8.18 -0.10
N HIS A 3 16.59 -7.86 0.39
CA HIS A 3 15.85 -6.65 0.09
C HIS A 3 15.82 -5.74 1.32
N ASP A 4 16.99 -5.56 1.93
CA ASP A 4 17.15 -4.76 3.14
C ASP A 4 16.95 -3.27 2.78
N GLY A 5 15.72 -2.77 2.92
CA GLY A 5 15.29 -1.38 2.80
C GLY A 5 15.22 -0.81 1.37
N ASP A 6 16.33 -0.82 0.63
CA ASP A 6 16.42 -0.18 -0.69
C ASP A 6 15.95 -1.13 -1.79
N GLY A 7 14.76 -0.86 -2.34
CA GLY A 7 14.21 -1.55 -3.51
C GLY A 7 13.27 -2.73 -3.21
N LEU A 8 12.94 -2.99 -1.94
CA LEU A 8 11.91 -3.98 -1.58
C LEU A 8 10.56 -3.63 -2.22
N VAL A 9 10.13 -2.37 -2.08
CA VAL A 9 8.85 -1.90 -2.64
C VAL A 9 8.83 -1.99 -4.16
N GLU A 10 9.93 -1.64 -4.83
CA GLU A 10 10.06 -1.76 -6.29
C GLU A 10 9.98 -3.22 -6.75
N TRP A 11 10.59 -4.13 -5.99
CA TRP A 11 10.50 -5.56 -6.23
C TRP A 11 9.07 -6.09 -6.02
N MET A 12 8.38 -5.68 -4.95
CA MET A 12 6.99 -6.07 -4.69
C MET A 12 6.05 -5.55 -5.79
N ALA A 13 6.18 -4.29 -6.18
CA ALA A 13 5.43 -3.68 -7.29
C ALA A 13 5.65 -4.42 -8.63
N ALA A 14 6.79 -5.09 -8.79
CA ALA A 14 7.11 -5.93 -9.94
C ALA A 14 6.63 -7.37 -9.84
N HIS A 15 6.19 -7.82 -8.66
CA HIS A 15 5.94 -9.22 -8.40
C HIS A 15 4.70 -9.71 -9.18
N PRO A 16 4.79 -10.84 -9.92
CA PRO A 16 3.72 -11.31 -10.79
C PRO A 16 2.49 -11.81 -10.02
N ARG A 17 2.63 -12.11 -8.72
CA ARG A 17 1.52 -12.55 -7.86
C ARG A 17 1.01 -11.46 -6.93
N LEU A 18 1.43 -10.20 -7.14
CA LEU A 18 0.99 -9.07 -6.34
C LEU A 18 -0.54 -9.02 -6.34
N ASP A 19 -1.10 -9.01 -5.14
CA ASP A 19 -2.53 -8.86 -4.91
C ASP A 19 -2.97 -7.42 -5.21
N ARG A 20 -4.22 -7.25 -5.65
CA ARG A 20 -4.81 -5.92 -5.88
C ARG A 20 -4.83 -5.06 -4.62
N ALA A 21 -5.31 -5.57 -3.49
CA ALA A 21 -5.36 -4.79 -2.26
C ALA A 21 -3.96 -4.44 -1.75
N THR A 22 -3.00 -5.37 -1.84
CA THR A 22 -1.60 -5.07 -1.53
C THR A 22 -1.02 -4.01 -2.48
N ALA A 23 -1.35 -4.05 -3.77
CA ALA A 23 -0.92 -3.03 -4.71
C ALA A 23 -1.50 -1.65 -4.35
N LEU A 24 -2.76 -1.60 -3.92
CA LEU A 24 -3.42 -0.37 -3.48
C LEU A 24 -2.79 0.18 -2.19
N ALA A 25 -2.53 -0.68 -1.20
CA ALA A 25 -1.81 -0.30 0.02
C ALA A 25 -0.42 0.27 -0.28
N LEU A 26 0.38 -0.44 -1.10
CA LEU A 26 1.71 0.03 -1.51
C LEU A 26 1.64 1.36 -2.27
N TYR A 27 0.60 1.57 -3.07
CA TYR A 27 0.40 2.80 -3.82
C TYR A 27 0.19 3.98 -2.87
N TRP A 28 -0.75 3.88 -1.94
CA TRP A 28 -1.07 4.95 -0.99
C TRP A 28 0.06 5.22 0.01
N HIS A 29 0.69 4.17 0.55
CA HIS A 29 1.86 4.32 1.42
C HIS A 29 3.08 4.94 0.71
N SER A 30 3.13 4.89 -0.63
CA SER A 30 4.19 5.57 -1.41
C SER A 30 3.95 7.08 -1.57
N GLN A 31 2.88 7.63 -0.99
CA GLN A 31 2.53 9.06 -0.97
C GLN A 31 2.37 9.64 -2.39
N PRO A 32 1.37 9.18 -3.16
CA PRO A 32 1.13 9.67 -4.52
C PRO A 32 0.80 11.17 -4.53
N GLY A 33 0.12 11.69 -3.49
CA GLY A 33 -0.19 13.11 -3.33
C GLY A 33 1.03 14.03 -3.32
N TYR A 34 2.13 13.60 -2.66
CA TYR A 34 3.41 14.33 -2.72
C TYR A 34 3.99 14.33 -4.14
N HIS A 35 3.92 13.19 -4.83
CA HIS A 35 4.52 12.98 -6.14
C HIS A 35 3.73 13.60 -7.30
N GLN A 36 2.45 13.96 -7.09
CA GLN A 36 1.65 14.74 -8.05
C GLN A 36 2.23 16.14 -8.33
N ALA A 37 3.18 16.62 -7.53
CA ALA A 37 3.89 17.88 -7.79
C ALA A 37 4.84 17.83 -9.01
N PHE A 38 5.21 16.64 -9.48
CA PHE A 38 6.28 16.44 -10.46
C PHE A 38 5.71 15.83 -11.75
N ALA A 39 5.94 16.47 -12.89
CA ALA A 39 5.45 16.02 -14.19
C ALA A 39 6.32 14.91 -14.78
N SER A 40 7.60 14.87 -14.41
CA SER A 40 8.52 13.82 -14.83
C SER A 40 9.49 13.43 -13.71
N GLU A 41 10.08 12.24 -13.85
CA GLU A 41 11.04 11.70 -12.88
C GLU A 41 12.26 12.63 -12.65
N GLU A 42 12.69 13.36 -13.69
CA GLU A 42 13.84 14.27 -13.60
C GLU A 42 13.58 15.47 -12.67
N GLU A 43 12.30 15.87 -12.52
CA GLU A 43 11.89 16.97 -11.64
C GLU A 43 11.82 16.54 -10.16
N VAL A 44 11.83 15.23 -9.90
CA VAL A 44 11.76 14.66 -8.55
C VAL A 44 13.15 14.72 -7.88
N PRO A 45 13.24 15.12 -6.59
CA PRO A 45 14.47 15.00 -5.82
C PRO A 45 15.05 13.58 -5.90
N ASP A 46 16.37 13.45 -6.06
CA ASP A 46 17.06 12.16 -6.30
C ASP A 46 16.61 11.06 -5.31
N VAL A 47 16.45 11.41 -4.04
CA VAL A 47 16.04 10.50 -2.95
C VAL A 47 14.62 9.97 -3.09
N ASN A 48 13.75 10.64 -3.85
CA ASN A 48 12.33 10.30 -4.02
C ASN A 48 12.03 9.72 -5.40
N ARG A 49 13.01 9.62 -6.31
CA ARG A 49 12.79 9.08 -7.66
C ARG A 49 12.32 7.63 -7.66
N SER A 50 12.81 6.81 -6.73
CA SER A 50 12.36 5.42 -6.59
C SER A 50 10.86 5.36 -6.26
N GLY A 51 10.39 6.18 -5.32
CA GLY A 51 8.98 6.32 -4.97
C GLY A 51 8.12 6.72 -6.18
N TRP A 52 8.55 7.71 -6.94
CA TRP A 52 7.86 8.13 -8.16
C TRP A 52 7.71 6.99 -9.18
N ARG A 53 8.78 6.22 -9.44
CA ARG A 53 8.72 5.06 -10.36
C ARG A 53 7.78 3.97 -9.86
N VAL A 54 7.80 3.69 -8.55
CA VAL A 54 6.91 2.71 -7.92
C VAL A 54 5.45 3.11 -8.11
N ILE A 55 5.11 4.37 -7.83
CA ILE A 55 3.75 4.91 -7.96
C ILE A 55 3.23 4.73 -9.39
N HIS A 56 4.00 5.17 -10.39
CA HIS A 56 3.57 5.07 -11.80
C HIS A 56 3.42 3.63 -12.26
N ARG A 57 4.31 2.73 -11.80
CA ARG A 57 4.20 1.30 -12.07
C ARG A 57 2.96 0.68 -11.43
N LEU A 58 2.69 0.98 -10.16
CA LEU A 58 1.52 0.46 -9.46
C LEU A 58 0.23 0.97 -10.12
N GLN A 59 0.18 2.25 -10.51
CA GLN A 59 -0.95 2.84 -11.21
C GLN A 59 -1.22 2.15 -12.57
N GLU A 60 -0.18 1.87 -13.35
CA GLU A 60 -0.32 1.10 -14.60
C GLU A 60 -0.94 -0.27 -14.32
N ARG A 61 -0.46 -0.98 -13.29
CA ARG A 61 -0.95 -2.33 -12.95
C ARG A 61 -2.36 -2.35 -12.38
N LEU A 62 -2.71 -1.37 -11.54
CA LEU A 62 -4.06 -1.22 -10.98
C LEU A 62 -5.08 -0.98 -12.10
N THR A 63 -4.69 -0.23 -13.14
CA THR A 63 -5.57 0.09 -14.27
C THR A 63 -5.56 -0.96 -15.39
N SER A 64 -4.49 -1.76 -15.54
CA SER A 64 -4.42 -2.80 -16.58
C SER A 64 -5.19 -4.07 -16.25
N GLY A 65 -5.45 -4.33 -14.95
CA GLY A 65 -6.09 -5.57 -14.48
C GLY A 65 -5.12 -6.75 -14.35
N ASP A 66 -3.80 -6.52 -14.40
CA ASP A 66 -2.75 -7.55 -14.29
C ASP A 66 -2.37 -7.90 -12.83
N LEU A 67 -3.30 -7.70 -11.90
CA LEU A 67 -3.13 -8.00 -10.47
C LEU A 67 -3.88 -9.27 -10.11
N ALA A 68 -3.30 -10.03 -9.18
CA ALA A 68 -3.99 -11.18 -8.63
C ALA A 68 -5.09 -10.71 -7.67
N ASP A 69 -6.09 -11.56 -7.50
CA ASP A 69 -7.12 -11.42 -6.49
C ASP A 69 -7.06 -12.67 -5.61
N HIS A 70 -6.45 -12.52 -4.42
CA HIS A 70 -6.37 -13.54 -3.39
C HIS A 70 -7.38 -13.28 -2.27
N GLY A 71 -8.35 -12.37 -2.50
CA GLY A 71 -9.31 -11.93 -1.50
C GLY A 71 -8.72 -10.98 -0.46
N LEU A 72 -7.56 -10.37 -0.66
CA LEU A 72 -7.15 -9.31 0.25
C LEU A 72 -7.96 -8.04 -0.02
N VAL A 73 -8.10 -7.22 1.01
CA VAL A 73 -8.87 -5.98 0.95
C VAL A 73 -8.06 -4.84 1.56
N PHE A 74 -8.15 -3.65 0.95
CA PHE A 74 -7.58 -2.42 1.47
C PHE A 74 -8.51 -1.26 1.09
N ASP A 75 -8.96 -0.49 2.08
CA ASP A 75 -9.77 0.71 1.87
C ASP A 75 -8.88 1.96 1.97
N PRO A 76 -8.69 2.72 0.89
CA PRO A 76 -7.98 4.00 0.98
C PRO A 76 -8.85 5.14 1.55
N THR A 77 -10.15 4.93 1.73
CA THR A 77 -11.06 5.91 2.34
C THR A 77 -11.18 5.76 3.85
N ASP A 78 -10.91 4.59 4.39
CA ASP A 78 -10.90 4.34 5.84
C ASP A 78 -10.03 3.12 6.12
N ASP A 79 -8.71 3.32 6.28
CA ASP A 79 -7.87 2.20 6.69
C ASP A 79 -8.18 1.76 8.13
N ALA A 80 -7.65 0.63 8.58
CA ALA A 80 -7.97 0.14 9.93
C ALA A 80 -7.46 1.03 11.08
N ALA A 81 -6.56 1.98 10.79
CA ALA A 81 -6.15 3.01 11.73
C ALA A 81 -7.08 4.24 11.71
N GLY A 82 -8.11 4.24 10.85
CA GLY A 82 -9.07 5.32 10.65
C GLY A 82 -8.56 6.45 9.75
N HIS A 83 -7.59 6.17 8.87
CA HIS A 83 -6.95 7.18 8.02
C HIS A 83 -7.55 7.23 6.61
N GLU A 84 -8.00 8.42 6.21
CA GLU A 84 -8.54 8.68 4.87
C GLU A 84 -7.42 9.07 3.87
N TRP A 85 -6.75 8.09 3.28
CA TRP A 85 -5.63 8.31 2.33
C TRP A 85 -6.00 9.15 1.10
N ILE A 86 -7.22 9.00 0.58
CA ILE A 86 -7.67 9.76 -0.61
C ILE A 86 -7.63 11.28 -0.37
N SER A 87 -7.79 11.72 0.88
CA SER A 87 -7.75 13.16 1.22
C SER A 87 -6.38 13.81 0.98
N GLU A 88 -5.31 13.01 0.92
CA GLU A 88 -3.94 13.47 0.65
C GLU A 88 -3.66 13.72 -0.84
N ALA A 89 -4.55 13.27 -1.73
CA ALA A 89 -4.43 13.50 -3.15
C ALA A 89 -4.50 15.00 -3.48
N ARG A 90 -3.59 15.48 -4.31
CA ARG A 90 -3.68 16.81 -4.93
C ARG A 90 -4.78 16.78 -5.98
N ASN A 91 -5.92 17.37 -5.62
CA ASN A 91 -7.10 17.50 -6.48
C ASN A 91 -7.23 18.91 -7.09
N ASP A 92 -6.18 19.74 -6.96
CA ASP A 92 -6.13 21.12 -7.43
C ASP A 92 -5.37 21.27 -8.76
N ALA A 93 -5.45 22.47 -9.36
CA ALA A 93 -4.89 22.76 -10.68
C ALA A 93 -3.35 22.62 -10.78
N ASP A 94 -2.67 22.47 -9.63
CA ASP A 94 -1.22 22.28 -9.55
C ASP A 94 -0.80 20.79 -9.57
N ALA A 95 -1.75 19.85 -9.68
CA ALA A 95 -1.45 18.43 -9.87
C ALA A 95 -0.97 18.15 -11.31
N ALA A 96 0.24 17.61 -11.45
CA ALA A 96 0.85 17.29 -12.74
C ALA A 96 0.23 16.04 -13.41
N TRP A 97 -0.42 15.18 -12.63
CA TRP A 97 -1.13 13.99 -13.08
C TRP A 97 -2.24 13.63 -12.09
N GLN A 98 -3.19 12.77 -12.52
CA GLN A 98 -4.37 12.43 -11.74
C GLN A 98 -4.25 10.99 -11.19
N ILE A 99 -4.65 10.83 -9.93
CA ILE A 99 -4.87 9.52 -9.32
C ILE A 99 -6.18 8.96 -9.89
N PRO A 100 -6.22 7.73 -10.43
CA PRO A 100 -7.46 7.12 -10.88
C PRO A 100 -8.47 7.00 -9.73
N GLU A 101 -9.73 7.33 -9.98
CA GLU A 101 -10.81 7.01 -9.03
C GLU A 101 -10.96 5.49 -8.96
N GLU A 102 -10.67 4.91 -7.80
CA GLU A 102 -10.87 3.48 -7.54
C GLU A 102 -11.79 3.35 -6.32
N GLU A 103 -13.05 2.94 -6.57
CA GLU A 103 -13.95 2.54 -5.49
C GLU A 103 -13.64 1.08 -5.14
N VAL A 104 -13.08 0.85 -3.96
CA VAL A 104 -12.95 -0.48 -3.35
C VAL A 104 -13.83 -0.45 -2.12
N ASP A 105 -14.98 -1.14 -2.16
CA ASP A 105 -15.84 -1.34 -0.98
C ASP A 105 -15.24 -2.49 -0.15
N ALA A 106 -14.37 -2.11 0.77
CA ALA A 106 -13.60 -3.02 1.58
C ALA A 106 -14.40 -3.65 2.71
N ASP A 107 -15.28 -2.85 3.33
CA ASP A 107 -16.07 -3.22 4.49
C ASP A 107 -17.04 -4.37 4.18
N ASP A 108 -17.70 -4.36 3.01
CA ASP A 108 -18.67 -5.39 2.63
C ASP A 108 -17.97 -6.76 2.46
N TRP A 109 -16.80 -6.80 1.83
CA TRP A 109 -16.07 -8.03 1.57
C TRP A 109 -15.42 -8.62 2.84
N ALA A 110 -14.80 -7.78 3.67
CA ALA A 110 -14.18 -8.21 4.93
C ALA A 110 -15.23 -8.73 5.93
N ALA A 111 -16.38 -8.05 6.02
CA ALA A 111 -17.50 -8.50 6.84
C ALA A 111 -18.11 -9.83 6.36
N GLU A 112 -18.21 -10.04 5.04
CA GLU A 112 -18.67 -11.31 4.46
C GLU A 112 -17.74 -12.50 4.78
N HIS A 113 -16.44 -12.25 4.98
CA HIS A 113 -15.45 -13.30 5.18
C HIS A 113 -14.96 -13.44 6.63
N GLU A 114 -15.51 -12.65 7.57
CA GLU A 114 -15.09 -12.60 8.98
C GLU A 114 -13.61 -12.23 9.15
N TRP A 115 -13.12 -11.30 8.33
CA TRP A 115 -11.74 -10.83 8.36
C TRP A 115 -11.59 -9.65 9.32
N GLU A 116 -10.55 -9.70 10.14
CA GLU A 116 -10.20 -8.67 11.11
C GLU A 116 -9.06 -7.84 10.51
N ASP A 117 -9.19 -6.50 10.52
CA ASP A 117 -8.21 -5.58 9.90
C ASP A 117 -7.93 -5.91 8.40
N GLY A 118 -8.95 -6.34 7.65
CA GLY A 118 -8.77 -6.72 6.24
C GLY A 118 -7.85 -7.94 6.04
N MET A 119 -7.59 -8.71 7.09
CA MET A 119 -6.76 -9.92 7.07
C MET A 119 -7.58 -11.18 7.40
N PRO A 120 -7.29 -12.33 6.77
CA PRO A 120 -7.87 -13.58 7.21
C PRO A 120 -7.44 -13.87 8.65
N SER A 121 -8.37 -14.33 9.50
CA SER A 121 -8.14 -14.61 10.91
C SER A 121 -6.88 -15.46 11.18
N VAL A 122 -6.62 -16.48 10.36
CA VAL A 122 -5.41 -17.32 10.46
C VAL A 122 -4.09 -16.55 10.28
N VAL A 123 -4.10 -15.44 9.55
CA VAL A 123 -2.92 -14.58 9.36
C VAL A 123 -2.82 -13.59 10.51
N TYR A 124 -3.97 -13.06 10.98
CA TYR A 124 -4.05 -12.18 12.13
C TYR A 124 -3.53 -12.87 13.42
N GLU A 125 -3.94 -14.11 13.68
CA GLU A 125 -3.47 -14.92 14.81
C GLU A 125 -1.94 -15.11 14.80
N VAL A 126 -1.36 -15.36 13.62
CA VAL A 126 0.10 -15.54 13.47
C VAL A 126 0.85 -14.22 13.67
N LEU A 127 0.26 -13.09 13.25
CA LEU A 127 0.85 -11.77 13.47
C LEU A 127 0.81 -11.37 14.94
N GLU A 128 -0.32 -11.55 15.62
CA GLU A 128 -0.40 -11.27 17.06
C GLU A 128 0.57 -12.14 17.86
N GLU A 129 0.67 -13.44 17.57
CA GLU A 129 1.64 -14.33 18.24
C GLU A 129 3.08 -13.84 18.05
N ALA A 130 3.43 -13.30 16.88
CA ALA A 130 4.76 -12.76 16.62
C ALA A 130 5.04 -11.43 17.36
N PHE A 131 4.03 -10.57 17.53
CA PHE A 131 4.17 -9.33 18.30
C PHE A 131 4.21 -9.58 19.81
N ASP A 132 3.42 -10.53 20.32
CA ASP A 132 3.44 -10.94 21.73
C ASP A 132 4.80 -11.57 22.10
N ASP A 133 5.42 -12.36 21.21
CA ASP A 133 6.74 -12.97 21.44
C ASP A 133 7.88 -11.91 21.45
N ASP A 134 7.73 -10.81 20.70
CA ASP A 134 8.68 -9.68 20.70
C ASP A 134 8.52 -8.77 21.95
N GLU A 135 7.32 -8.65 22.54
CA GLU A 135 7.11 -7.89 23.79
C GLU A 135 7.68 -8.61 25.03
N ASP A 136 7.68 -9.93 25.05
CA ASP A 136 8.24 -10.73 26.16
C ASP A 136 9.80 -10.68 26.22
N ASP A 137 10.48 -10.36 25.13
CA ASP A 137 11.95 -10.27 25.05
C ASP A 137 12.52 -8.91 25.50
N GLU A 138 11.72 -7.83 25.54
CA GLU A 138 12.17 -6.50 26.02
C GLU A 138 12.21 -6.37 27.56
N ASP A 139 11.56 -7.29 28.30
CA ASP A 139 11.48 -7.27 29.77
C ASP A 139 12.61 -8.05 30.48
N GLU A 140 13.52 -8.72 29.75
CA GLU A 140 14.61 -9.54 30.31
C GLU A 140 16.02 -8.89 30.34
N GLU A 141 16.19 -7.58 30.06
CA GLU A 141 17.48 -6.89 30.25
C GLU A 141 17.50 -5.94 31.47
N TYR A 142 17.90 -6.48 32.64
CA TYR A 142 18.31 -5.72 33.83
C TYR A 142 19.71 -6.09 34.35
#